data_AF-A0A7D4FYZ1-F1
#
_entry.id   AF-A0A7D4FYZ1-F1
#
_cell.length_a   1.000
_cell.length_b   1.000
_cell.length_c   1.000
_cell.angle_alpha   90.00
_cell.angle_beta   90.00
_cell.angle_gamma   90.00
#
_symmetry.space_group_name_H-M   'P 1'
#
loop_
_entity.id
_entity.type
_entity.pdbx_description
1 polymer ?
#
loop_
_entity_poly.entity_id
_entity_poly.type
_entity_poly.pdbx_seq_one_letter_code
_entity_poly.pdbx_strand_id
1 'polypeptide(L)'
;MKSNPAIYVEGVGWRRERVASLLRRLKGHDYQGRCIYMITLCTEGRQPLLGRLMRRTAAVASAYVEPTELGSEVERCWREIPKHYPEVSVLAFQVMPDHIHGILFVTHEMAVHLGKVINGFKVGCNRAYRRLVLGSSEAMPQKQEQEDRIGRQRLAGSGEGAKQRGCKHPEHGMLFALGYHDSVLRGKGQLENMFRYIADNPRRLAMKRDNPQLFRVVNSLKVGERTFSAIGNQWLLEHPIRLQVRCHNNKTPENLRLIALQKEYFFARGREGGVLVSPCISAGEKEIARAALEEKLPLIVLLENGFPPLYKPPGKYFDACCEGRLLMLAPWAYHHERRTILREQCQALNSMSAALSNEVWTTAFEQELLRYTSGEE
;
A
#
# COMPACT_ATOMS: atom_id res chain seq x y z
N MET A 1 -20.77 5.40 -15.06
CA MET A 1 -19.78 6.43 -14.70
C MET A 1 -20.40 7.33 -13.64
N LYS A 2 -19.83 7.41 -12.43
CA LYS A 2 -20.28 8.41 -11.44
C LYS A 2 -19.94 9.80 -11.98
N SER A 3 -20.92 10.69 -12.07
CA SER A 3 -20.70 12.08 -12.50
C SER A 3 -19.71 12.75 -11.56
N ASN A 4 -18.66 13.35 -12.12
CA ASN A 4 -17.73 14.22 -11.40
C ASN A 4 -18.07 15.66 -11.79
N PRO A 5 -19.05 16.29 -11.12
CA PRO A 5 -19.54 17.62 -11.47
C PRO A 5 -18.46 18.67 -11.22
N ALA A 6 -18.48 19.72 -12.03
CA ALA A 6 -17.63 20.88 -11.79
C ALA A 6 -18.23 21.71 -10.64
N ILE A 7 -17.41 22.03 -9.65
CA ILE A 7 -17.69 22.96 -8.56
C ILE A 7 -16.99 24.29 -8.86
N TYR A 8 -17.66 25.41 -8.61
CA TYR A 8 -17.03 26.72 -8.68
C TYR A 8 -16.37 27.02 -7.33
N VAL A 9 -15.09 27.40 -7.35
CA VAL A 9 -14.35 27.82 -6.16
C VAL A 9 -14.02 29.31 -6.32
N GLU A 10 -14.54 30.14 -5.42
CA GLU A 10 -14.32 31.59 -5.42
C GLU A 10 -12.81 31.92 -5.37
N GLY A 11 -12.38 32.89 -6.18
CA GLY A 11 -10.97 33.25 -6.34
C GLY A 11 -10.12 32.26 -7.15
N VAL A 12 -10.69 31.13 -7.60
CA VAL A 12 -9.95 30.07 -8.31
C VAL A 12 -10.61 29.65 -9.63
N GLY A 13 -11.94 29.70 -9.72
CA GLY A 13 -12.72 29.31 -10.89
C GLY A 13 -13.32 27.90 -10.83
N TRP A 14 -13.90 27.45 -11.94
CA TRP A 14 -14.51 26.12 -12.07
C TRP A 14 -13.46 25.02 -11.95
N ARG A 15 -13.69 24.06 -11.06
CA ARG A 15 -12.85 22.87 -10.90
C ARG A 15 -13.70 21.61 -10.84
N ARG A 16 -13.17 20.49 -11.32
CA ARG A 16 -13.72 19.17 -11.01
C ARG A 16 -12.89 18.54 -9.90
N GLU A 17 -13.55 17.81 -9.00
CA GLU A 17 -12.84 17.11 -7.94
C GLU A 17 -11.85 16.12 -8.58
N ARG A 18 -10.58 16.22 -8.23
CA ARG A 18 -9.55 15.44 -8.89
C ARG A 18 -9.55 14.04 -8.30
N VAL A 19 -10.31 13.12 -8.92
CA VAL A 19 -10.28 11.70 -8.52
C VAL A 19 -8.84 11.21 -8.64
N ALA A 20 -8.28 10.73 -7.52
CA ALA A 20 -6.95 10.16 -7.52
C ALA A 20 -6.94 8.92 -8.40
N SER A 21 -5.97 8.87 -9.31
CA SER A 21 -5.77 7.71 -10.17
C SER A 21 -4.30 7.40 -10.23
N LEU A 22 -3.96 6.18 -9.86
CA LEU A 22 -2.63 5.59 -9.99
C LEU A 22 -2.24 5.39 -11.47
N LEU A 23 -3.18 5.52 -12.40
CA LEU A 23 -2.93 5.41 -13.83
C LEU A 23 -2.49 6.73 -14.47
N ARG A 24 -2.52 7.83 -13.71
CA ARG A 24 -2.16 9.16 -14.24
C ARG A 24 -0.65 9.27 -14.38
N ARG A 25 -0.20 9.63 -15.58
CA ARG A 25 1.22 9.93 -15.84
C ARG A 25 1.63 11.23 -15.16
N LEU A 26 2.92 11.32 -14.86
CA LEU A 26 3.49 12.51 -14.25
C LEU A 26 3.44 13.67 -15.26
N LYS A 27 2.72 14.74 -14.91
CA LYS A 27 2.54 15.90 -15.80
C LYS A 27 3.89 16.57 -16.07
N GLY A 28 4.20 16.78 -17.35
CA GLY A 28 5.42 17.45 -17.80
C GLY A 28 6.69 16.60 -17.71
N HIS A 29 6.57 15.30 -17.40
CA HIS A 29 7.71 14.38 -17.42
C HIS A 29 7.93 13.84 -18.84
N ASP A 30 9.18 13.86 -19.29
CA ASP A 30 9.58 13.24 -20.54
C ASP A 30 9.78 11.73 -20.37
N TYR A 31 8.93 10.96 -21.05
CA TYR A 31 8.94 9.50 -21.04
C TYR A 31 9.72 8.88 -22.22
N GLN A 32 10.42 9.68 -23.01
CA GLN A 32 11.35 9.24 -24.05
C GLN A 32 12.79 9.30 -23.55
N GLY A 33 13.13 10.30 -22.75
CA GLY A 33 14.46 10.51 -22.19
C GLY A 33 14.88 9.51 -21.11
N ARG A 34 16.18 9.56 -20.83
CA ARG A 34 16.87 8.68 -19.89
C ARG A 34 16.29 8.75 -18.48
N CYS A 35 15.64 7.69 -18.01
CA CYS A 35 15.09 7.62 -16.67
C CYS A 35 14.77 6.18 -16.24
N ILE A 36 14.61 5.96 -14.93
CA ILE A 36 14.20 4.67 -14.36
C ILE A 36 12.74 4.75 -13.91
N TYR A 37 11.98 3.71 -14.24
CA TYR A 37 10.55 3.60 -13.97
C TYR A 37 10.24 2.28 -13.27
N MET A 38 9.55 2.34 -12.12
CA MET A 38 8.89 1.17 -11.57
C MET A 38 7.47 1.07 -12.14
N ILE A 39 7.17 -0.04 -12.79
CA ILE A 39 5.92 -0.29 -13.50
C ILE A 39 5.11 -1.34 -12.74
N THR A 40 3.78 -1.16 -12.72
CA THR A 40 2.84 -2.15 -12.19
C THR A 40 1.66 -2.31 -13.14
N LEU A 41 1.39 -3.54 -13.57
CA LEU A 41 0.26 -3.89 -14.44
C LEU A 41 -0.60 -4.94 -13.72
N CYS A 42 -1.89 -4.67 -13.57
CA CYS A 42 -2.84 -5.64 -13.03
C CYS A 42 -3.53 -6.39 -14.16
N THR A 43 -3.79 -7.68 -13.96
CA THR A 43 -4.72 -8.42 -14.81
C THR A 43 -6.10 -7.78 -14.78
N GLU A 44 -6.87 -7.93 -15.86
CA GLU A 44 -8.25 -7.46 -15.93
C GLU A 44 -9.07 -8.10 -14.79
N GLY A 45 -9.84 -7.29 -14.07
CA GLY A 45 -10.57 -7.74 -12.87
C GLY A 45 -9.70 -8.32 -11.73
N ARG A 46 -8.37 -8.16 -11.76
CA ARG A 46 -7.42 -8.75 -10.81
C ARG A 46 -7.53 -10.29 -10.70
N GLN A 47 -7.78 -10.96 -11.82
CA GLN A 47 -7.83 -12.42 -11.85
C GLN A 47 -6.44 -13.04 -11.59
N PRO A 48 -6.32 -14.04 -10.70
CA PRO A 48 -5.03 -14.62 -10.30
C PRO A 48 -4.49 -15.62 -11.34
N LEU A 49 -4.29 -15.16 -12.58
CA LEU A 49 -3.95 -16.00 -13.73
C LEU A 49 -2.44 -16.24 -13.91
N LEU A 50 -1.59 -15.45 -13.26
CA LEU A 50 -0.16 -15.39 -13.57
C LEU A 50 0.69 -16.28 -12.65
N GLY A 51 0.19 -16.66 -11.49
CA GLY A 51 0.99 -17.41 -10.53
C GLY A 51 0.26 -17.79 -9.27
N ARG A 52 0.88 -18.67 -8.49
CA ARG A 52 0.42 -19.09 -7.16
C ARG A 52 1.48 -18.72 -6.12
N LEU A 53 1.03 -18.13 -5.02
CA LEU A 53 1.90 -17.89 -3.88
C LEU A 53 2.23 -19.23 -3.21
N MET A 54 3.51 -19.52 -3.06
CA MET A 54 4.08 -20.72 -2.44
C MET A 54 5.03 -20.32 -1.30
N ARG A 55 5.44 -21.28 -0.48
CA ARG A 55 6.50 -21.11 0.53
C ARG A 55 7.40 -22.34 0.52
N ARG A 56 8.71 -22.15 0.72
CA ARG A 56 9.65 -23.28 0.85
C ARG A 56 9.61 -23.88 2.26
N THR A 57 9.26 -23.08 3.27
CA THR A 57 9.10 -23.48 4.67
C THR A 57 7.86 -22.81 5.27
N ALA A 58 7.54 -23.09 6.54
CA ALA A 58 6.46 -22.40 7.24
C ALA A 58 6.71 -20.88 7.37
N ALA A 59 7.97 -20.45 7.35
CA ALA A 59 8.34 -19.05 7.50
C ALA A 59 7.92 -18.22 6.27
N VAL A 60 7.24 -17.10 6.52
CA VAL A 60 6.81 -16.12 5.50
C VAL A 60 7.97 -15.56 4.67
N ALA A 61 9.18 -15.49 5.24
CA ALA A 61 10.39 -15.06 4.53
C ALA A 61 10.76 -15.97 3.36
N SER A 62 10.29 -17.23 3.36
CA SER A 62 10.51 -18.19 2.27
C SER A 62 9.46 -18.12 1.17
N ALA A 63 8.53 -17.15 1.24
CA ALA A 63 7.45 -17.02 0.28
C ALA A 63 7.98 -16.60 -1.10
N TYR A 64 7.45 -17.22 -2.13
CA TYR A 64 7.71 -16.89 -3.53
C TYR A 64 6.44 -17.08 -4.35
N VAL A 65 6.43 -16.56 -5.58
CA VAL A 65 5.34 -16.80 -6.53
C VAL A 65 5.84 -17.79 -7.56
N GLU A 66 5.18 -18.94 -7.64
CA GLU A 66 5.39 -19.89 -8.73
C GLU A 66 4.53 -19.45 -9.92
N PRO A 67 5.13 -19.08 -11.06
CA PRO A 67 4.38 -18.64 -12.22
C PRO A 67 3.56 -19.80 -12.79
N THR A 68 2.36 -19.48 -13.29
CA THR A 68 1.64 -20.38 -14.20
C THR A 68 2.34 -20.42 -15.55
N GLU A 69 1.91 -21.30 -16.46
CA GLU A 69 2.42 -21.28 -17.84
C GLU A 69 2.24 -19.90 -18.51
N LEU A 70 1.09 -19.26 -18.28
CA LEU A 70 0.85 -17.89 -18.73
C LEU A 70 1.79 -16.89 -18.02
N GLY A 71 1.99 -17.04 -16.71
CA GLY A 71 2.95 -16.24 -15.96
C GLY A 71 4.36 -16.30 -16.55
N SER A 72 4.84 -17.50 -16.88
CA SER A 72 6.14 -17.76 -17.50
C SER A 72 6.27 -17.07 -18.86
N GLU A 73 5.22 -17.08 -19.68
CA GLU A 73 5.19 -16.32 -20.94
C GLU A 73 5.22 -14.80 -20.71
N VAL A 74 4.53 -14.31 -19.68
CA VAL A 74 4.59 -12.91 -19.29
C VAL A 74 6.00 -12.52 -18.83
N GLU A 75 6.70 -13.37 -18.07
CA GLU A 75 8.11 -13.14 -17.70
C GLU A 75 9.01 -13.09 -18.93
N ARG A 76 8.82 -14.02 -19.87
CA ARG A 76 9.56 -14.07 -21.13
C ARG A 76 9.36 -12.78 -21.93
N CYS A 77 8.11 -12.38 -22.15
CA CYS A 77 7.81 -11.12 -22.84
C CYS A 77 8.45 -9.90 -22.17
N TRP A 78 8.52 -9.87 -20.82
CA TRP A 78 9.16 -8.77 -20.11
C TRP A 78 10.67 -8.75 -20.34
N ARG A 79 11.33 -9.91 -20.22
CA ARG A 79 12.78 -10.06 -20.46
C ARG A 79 13.19 -9.76 -21.91
N GLU A 80 12.26 -9.88 -22.85
CA GLU A 80 12.49 -9.61 -24.27
C GLU A 80 12.30 -8.14 -24.66
N ILE A 81 11.84 -7.27 -23.76
CA ILE A 81 11.72 -5.82 -24.03
C ILE A 81 13.00 -5.23 -24.65
N PRO A 82 14.22 -5.50 -24.14
CA PRO A 82 15.46 -4.96 -24.72
C PRO A 82 15.75 -5.46 -26.15
N LYS A 83 15.21 -6.61 -26.58
CA LYS A 83 15.36 -7.10 -27.96
C LYS A 83 14.60 -6.24 -28.96
N HIS A 84 13.51 -5.62 -28.53
CA HIS A 84 12.65 -4.77 -29.36
C HIS A 84 12.96 -3.28 -29.19
N TYR A 85 13.49 -2.90 -28.02
CA TYR A 85 13.84 -1.53 -27.66
C TYR A 85 15.22 -1.54 -26.98
N PRO A 86 16.33 -1.50 -27.74
CA PRO A 86 17.69 -1.61 -27.21
C PRO A 86 18.05 -0.53 -26.18
N GLU A 87 17.38 0.62 -26.22
CA GLU A 87 17.55 1.72 -25.28
C GLU A 87 16.93 1.42 -23.91
N VAL A 88 16.13 0.35 -23.77
CA VAL A 88 15.47 -0.05 -22.53
C VAL A 88 16.17 -1.26 -21.91
N SER A 89 16.65 -1.10 -20.69
CA SER A 89 17.17 -2.18 -19.85
C SER A 89 16.14 -2.65 -18.83
N VAL A 90 16.06 -3.97 -18.61
CA VAL A 90 15.26 -4.55 -17.53
C VAL A 90 16.14 -4.67 -16.29
N LEU A 91 15.77 -3.97 -15.22
CA LEU A 91 16.52 -4.02 -13.96
C LEU A 91 15.95 -5.05 -12.99
N ALA A 92 14.62 -5.17 -12.91
CA ALA A 92 13.94 -6.13 -12.04
C ALA A 92 12.58 -6.52 -12.60
N PHE A 93 12.10 -7.69 -12.19
CA PHE A 93 10.78 -8.18 -12.53
C PHE A 93 10.27 -9.18 -11.49
N GLN A 94 8.99 -9.10 -11.15
CA GLN A 94 8.31 -10.04 -10.26
C GLN A 94 6.87 -10.24 -10.76
N VAL A 95 6.54 -11.49 -11.06
CA VAL A 95 5.15 -11.91 -11.22
C VAL A 95 4.49 -12.07 -9.87
N MET A 96 3.29 -11.54 -9.73
CA MET A 96 2.36 -11.80 -8.64
C MET A 96 1.14 -12.51 -9.22
N PRO A 97 0.31 -13.19 -8.40
CA PRO A 97 -0.83 -13.96 -8.93
C PRO A 97 -1.72 -13.20 -9.92
N ASP A 98 -2.06 -11.95 -9.61
CA ASP A 98 -3.00 -11.11 -10.37
C ASP A 98 -2.36 -9.85 -10.99
N HIS A 99 -1.06 -9.64 -10.86
CA HIS A 99 -0.37 -8.46 -11.37
C HIS A 99 1.13 -8.71 -11.54
N ILE A 100 1.83 -7.77 -12.15
CA ILE A 100 3.28 -7.78 -12.25
C ILE A 100 3.87 -6.48 -11.71
N HIS A 101 5.10 -6.58 -11.20
CA HIS A 101 5.95 -5.45 -10.92
C HIS A 101 7.24 -5.56 -11.73
N GLY A 102 7.76 -4.45 -12.24
CA GLY A 102 9.05 -4.44 -12.90
C GLY A 102 9.72 -3.08 -12.86
N ILE A 103 11.03 -3.06 -13.00
CA ILE A 103 11.83 -1.84 -13.13
C ILE A 103 12.43 -1.82 -14.52
N LEU A 104 12.12 -0.77 -15.26
CA LEU A 104 12.71 -0.48 -16.57
C LEU A 104 13.63 0.72 -16.44
N PHE A 105 14.76 0.67 -17.11
CA PHE A 105 15.69 1.78 -17.24
C PHE A 105 15.81 2.16 -18.71
N VAL A 106 15.24 3.31 -19.06
CA VAL A 106 15.50 3.97 -20.34
C VAL A 106 16.90 4.56 -20.25
N THR A 107 17.86 3.92 -20.94
CA THR A 107 19.30 4.21 -20.86
C THR A 107 19.70 5.39 -21.72
N HIS A 108 19.02 5.57 -22.85
CA HIS A 108 19.21 6.62 -23.84
C HIS A 108 17.83 7.09 -24.32
N GLU A 109 17.79 8.25 -24.98
CA GLU A 109 16.56 8.77 -25.56
C GLU A 109 15.98 7.80 -26.59
N MET A 110 14.69 7.50 -26.45
CA MET A 110 13.96 6.61 -27.35
C MET A 110 13.20 7.41 -28.42
N ALA A 111 13.12 6.87 -29.64
CA ALA A 111 12.25 7.43 -30.68
C ALA A 111 10.73 7.35 -30.35
N VAL A 112 10.35 6.59 -29.31
CA VAL A 112 8.97 6.39 -28.89
C VAL A 112 8.80 6.62 -27.39
N HIS A 113 7.62 7.07 -26.99
CA HIS A 113 7.26 7.18 -25.57
C HIS A 113 7.25 5.79 -24.90
N LEU A 114 7.71 5.68 -23.64
CA LEU A 114 7.63 4.46 -22.81
C LEU A 114 6.27 3.72 -22.86
N GLY A 115 5.15 4.43 -22.98
CA GLY A 115 3.83 3.81 -23.10
C GLY A 115 3.68 2.90 -24.33
N LYS A 116 4.40 3.18 -25.42
CA LYS A 116 4.46 2.31 -26.61
C LYS A 116 5.25 1.04 -26.34
N VAL A 117 6.35 1.13 -25.60
CA VAL A 117 7.13 -0.03 -25.12
C VAL A 117 6.24 -0.95 -24.28
N ILE A 118 5.54 -0.39 -23.29
CA ILE A 118 4.61 -1.14 -22.44
C ILE A 118 3.45 -1.73 -23.26
N ASN A 119 2.96 -1.01 -24.27
CA ASN A 119 1.92 -1.54 -25.15
C ASN A 119 2.41 -2.75 -25.96
N GLY A 120 3.63 -2.70 -26.53
CA GLY A 120 4.24 -3.84 -27.22
C GLY A 120 4.34 -5.08 -26.32
N PHE A 121 4.80 -4.88 -25.07
CA PHE A 121 4.80 -5.93 -24.05
C PHE A 121 3.39 -6.52 -23.81
N LYS A 122 2.37 -5.67 -23.63
CA LYS A 122 0.97 -6.12 -23.43
C LYS A 122 0.45 -6.92 -24.62
N VAL A 123 0.82 -6.55 -25.86
CA VAL A 123 0.45 -7.29 -27.07
C VAL A 123 1.04 -8.70 -27.07
N GLY A 124 2.33 -8.85 -26.74
CA GLY A 124 2.98 -10.15 -26.61
C GLY A 124 2.29 -11.04 -25.58
N CYS A 125 2.01 -10.49 -24.39
CA CYS A 125 1.31 -11.20 -23.33
C CYS A 125 -0.12 -11.61 -23.74
N ASN A 126 -0.83 -10.76 -24.46
CA ASN A 126 -2.18 -11.09 -24.95
C ASN A 126 -2.17 -12.21 -26.00
N ARG A 127 -1.12 -12.34 -26.80
CA ARG A 127 -0.96 -13.47 -27.73
C ARG A 127 -0.83 -14.78 -26.95
N ALA A 128 0.01 -14.80 -25.91
CA ALA A 128 0.14 -15.96 -25.02
C ALA A 128 -1.17 -16.26 -24.28
N TYR A 129 -1.84 -15.23 -23.76
CA TYR A 129 -3.14 -15.38 -23.08
C TYR A 129 -4.21 -16.00 -23.98
N ARG A 130 -4.32 -15.53 -25.23
CA ARG A 130 -5.25 -16.11 -26.21
C ARG A 130 -4.91 -17.56 -26.51
N ARG A 131 -3.64 -17.90 -26.66
CA ARG A 131 -3.20 -19.28 -26.93
C ARG A 131 -3.49 -20.22 -25.76
N LEU A 132 -3.11 -19.82 -24.54
CA LEU A 132 -3.07 -20.71 -23.38
C LEU A 132 -4.39 -20.76 -22.58
N VAL A 133 -5.13 -19.65 -22.53
CA VAL A 133 -6.34 -19.53 -21.70
C VAL A 133 -7.61 -19.47 -22.53
N LEU A 134 -7.60 -18.74 -23.65
CA LEU A 134 -8.79 -18.64 -24.50
C LEU A 134 -8.88 -19.75 -25.55
N GLY A 135 -7.73 -20.24 -26.03
CA GLY A 135 -7.63 -21.31 -27.02
C GLY A 135 -7.69 -22.72 -26.44
N SER A 136 -7.69 -22.85 -25.10
CA SER A 136 -7.92 -24.11 -24.37
C SER A 136 -9.40 -24.34 -24.02
N SER A 137 -10.28 -23.38 -24.34
CA SER A 137 -11.72 -23.59 -24.40
C SER A 137 -12.04 -24.12 -25.80
N GLU A 138 -12.59 -25.34 -25.88
CA GLU A 138 -12.86 -26.09 -27.11
C GLU A 138 -13.34 -25.24 -28.30
N ALA A 139 -12.79 -25.57 -29.47
CA ALA A 139 -13.10 -25.13 -30.83
C ALA A 139 -14.28 -24.14 -30.98
N MET A 140 -13.98 -22.92 -31.44
CA MET A 140 -15.00 -22.11 -32.11
C MET A 140 -15.55 -22.88 -33.32
N PRO A 141 -16.88 -23.09 -33.43
CA PRO A 141 -17.47 -23.49 -34.69
C PRO A 141 -17.25 -22.39 -35.70
N GLN A 142 -16.86 -22.77 -36.91
CA GLN A 142 -16.84 -21.86 -38.05
C GLN A 142 -18.22 -21.19 -38.17
N LYS A 143 -18.23 -19.86 -38.32
CA LYS A 143 -19.44 -19.13 -38.72
C LYS A 143 -19.92 -19.69 -40.05
N GLN A 144 -20.98 -20.49 -40.03
CA GLN A 144 -21.91 -20.53 -41.14
C GLN A 144 -22.95 -19.43 -40.89
N GLU A 145 -23.08 -18.57 -41.87
CA GLU A 145 -24.17 -17.60 -41.99
C GLU A 145 -25.48 -18.38 -42.15
N GLN A 146 -26.41 -18.21 -41.21
CA GLN A 146 -27.83 -18.19 -41.58
C GLN A 146 -28.66 -17.50 -40.49
N GLU A 147 -29.49 -16.57 -40.97
CA GLU A 147 -30.52 -15.84 -40.24
C GLU A 147 -31.57 -16.82 -39.70
N ASP A 148 -32.04 -16.62 -38.45
CA ASP A 148 -33.44 -16.21 -38.23
C ASP A 148 -33.78 -15.87 -36.76
N ARG A 149 -34.91 -15.20 -36.59
CA ARG A 149 -35.34 -14.43 -35.40
C ARG A 149 -36.08 -15.23 -34.31
N ILE A 150 -36.24 -14.56 -33.15
CA ILE A 150 -37.32 -14.63 -32.12
C ILE A 150 -37.08 -15.49 -30.85
N GLY A 151 -37.28 -14.85 -29.68
CA GLY A 151 -37.92 -15.51 -28.52
C GLY A 151 -37.27 -15.33 -27.14
N ARG A 152 -37.92 -14.56 -26.26
CA ARG A 152 -37.64 -14.41 -24.81
C ARG A 152 -37.86 -15.73 -24.06
N GLN A 153 -37.19 -15.94 -22.90
CA GLN A 153 -37.79 -15.90 -21.54
C GLN A 153 -36.80 -16.42 -20.45
N ARG A 154 -36.78 -15.75 -19.30
CA ARG A 154 -36.07 -16.14 -18.06
C ARG A 154 -36.87 -17.21 -17.31
N LEU A 155 -36.21 -18.06 -16.52
CA LEU A 155 -36.53 -18.32 -15.10
C LEU A 155 -35.49 -19.23 -14.40
N ALA A 156 -35.48 -19.12 -13.07
CA ALA A 156 -34.45 -19.54 -12.11
C ALA A 156 -34.52 -21.01 -11.66
N GLY A 157 -33.46 -21.48 -11.00
CA GLY A 157 -33.49 -22.73 -10.21
C GLY A 157 -32.14 -23.08 -9.56
N SER A 158 -32.18 -23.23 -8.25
CA SER A 158 -31.15 -23.52 -7.24
C SER A 158 -30.48 -24.90 -7.33
N GLY A 159 -29.26 -25.04 -6.75
CA GLY A 159 -28.69 -26.34 -6.41
C GLY A 159 -27.18 -26.31 -6.10
N GLU A 160 -26.83 -26.66 -4.87
CA GLU A 160 -25.48 -26.77 -4.32
C GLU A 160 -24.63 -27.85 -5.02
N GLY A 161 -23.33 -27.62 -5.12
CA GLY A 161 -22.37 -28.59 -5.63
C GLY A 161 -21.01 -27.96 -5.93
N ALA A 162 -20.04 -28.20 -5.06
CA ALA A 162 -18.65 -27.81 -5.25
C ALA A 162 -18.07 -28.42 -6.53
N LYS A 163 -18.04 -27.63 -7.61
CA LYS A 163 -17.23 -27.86 -8.81
C LYS A 163 -16.54 -26.55 -9.16
N GLN A 164 -15.22 -26.60 -9.28
CA GLN A 164 -14.43 -25.58 -9.98
C GLN A 164 -14.91 -25.53 -11.44
N ARG A 165 -15.91 -24.70 -11.72
CA ARG A 165 -16.40 -24.40 -13.07
C ARG A 165 -16.78 -22.92 -13.13
N GLY A 166 -16.25 -22.24 -14.13
CA GLY A 166 -16.66 -20.90 -14.52
C GLY A 166 -15.70 -19.80 -14.07
N CYS A 167 -14.51 -19.74 -14.68
CA CYS A 167 -13.84 -18.46 -14.84
C CYS A 167 -14.78 -17.58 -15.68
N LYS A 168 -15.57 -16.73 -15.01
CA LYS A 168 -16.38 -15.72 -15.70
C LYS A 168 -15.41 -14.85 -16.52
N HIS A 169 -15.55 -14.93 -17.84
CA HIS A 169 -14.82 -14.10 -18.80
C HIS A 169 -14.99 -12.61 -18.45
N PRO A 170 -13.92 -11.78 -18.44
CA PRO A 170 -14.08 -10.35 -18.25
C PRO A 170 -14.69 -9.71 -19.50
N GLU A 171 -15.43 -8.61 -19.30
CA GLU A 171 -16.14 -7.83 -20.33
C GLU A 171 -15.24 -7.31 -21.48
N HIS A 172 -13.91 -7.49 -21.40
CA HIS A 172 -12.96 -7.28 -22.48
C HIS A 172 -11.94 -8.41 -22.51
N GLY A 173 -11.79 -9.13 -23.64
CA GLY A 173 -10.93 -10.31 -23.82
C GLY A 173 -9.42 -10.05 -23.82
N MET A 174 -8.93 -9.24 -22.88
CA MET A 174 -7.54 -8.84 -22.70
C MET A 174 -7.02 -9.36 -21.35
N LEU A 175 -5.73 -9.68 -21.26
CA LEU A 175 -5.09 -10.16 -20.04
C LEU A 175 -4.98 -9.07 -18.97
N PHE A 176 -4.45 -7.91 -19.35
CA PHE A 176 -4.16 -6.81 -18.44
C PHE A 176 -5.23 -5.72 -18.53
N ALA A 177 -5.54 -5.12 -17.39
CA ALA A 177 -6.42 -3.97 -17.28
C ALA A 177 -5.95 -2.78 -18.13
N LEU A 178 -6.86 -1.85 -18.42
CA LEU A 178 -6.53 -0.63 -19.14
C LEU A 178 -5.52 0.22 -18.36
N GLY A 179 -4.50 0.74 -19.07
CA GLY A 179 -3.41 1.50 -18.46
C GLY A 179 -2.38 0.64 -17.71
N TYR A 180 -1.60 1.31 -16.86
CA TYR A 180 -0.65 0.75 -15.90
C TYR A 180 -0.37 1.79 -14.81
N HIS A 181 0.32 1.44 -13.74
CA HIS A 181 0.88 2.42 -12.80
C HIS A 181 2.38 2.54 -13.04
N ASP A 182 2.90 3.77 -12.99
CA ASP A 182 4.34 4.04 -13.05
C ASP A 182 4.79 4.90 -11.87
N SER A 183 6.04 4.73 -11.46
CA SER A 183 6.74 5.60 -10.53
C SER A 183 8.10 5.97 -11.11
N VAL A 184 8.29 7.26 -11.35
CA VAL A 184 9.53 7.82 -11.88
C VAL A 184 10.57 7.93 -10.76
N LEU A 185 11.80 7.47 -11.03
CA LEU A 185 12.92 7.66 -10.13
C LEU A 185 13.33 9.14 -10.10
N ARG A 186 13.35 9.75 -8.91
CA ARG A 186 13.59 11.18 -8.69
C ARG A 186 14.66 11.50 -7.66
N GLY A 187 15.02 10.56 -6.78
CA GLY A 187 15.91 10.85 -5.65
C GLY A 187 16.80 9.70 -5.23
N LYS A 188 17.83 10.04 -4.43
CA LYS A 188 18.77 9.08 -3.85
C LYS A 188 18.05 8.01 -3.00
N GLY A 189 18.54 6.78 -3.03
CA GLY A 189 17.96 5.64 -2.29
C GLY A 189 16.64 5.10 -2.83
N GLN A 190 15.95 5.79 -3.74
CA GLN A 190 14.66 5.34 -4.26
C GLN A 190 14.80 4.07 -5.12
N LEU A 191 15.90 3.91 -5.86
CA LEU A 191 16.16 2.73 -6.69
C LEU A 191 16.30 1.47 -5.82
N GLU A 192 17.11 1.55 -4.77
CA GLU A 192 17.26 0.47 -3.77
C GLU A 192 15.91 0.13 -3.12
N ASN A 193 15.07 1.13 -2.84
CA ASN A 193 13.72 0.92 -2.32
C ASN A 193 12.83 0.19 -3.33
N MET A 194 12.92 0.50 -4.63
CA MET A 194 12.17 -0.19 -5.66
C MET A 194 12.59 -1.67 -5.75
N PHE A 195 13.90 -1.96 -5.76
CA PHE A 195 14.40 -3.34 -5.74
C PHE A 195 13.92 -4.11 -4.52
N ARG A 196 14.09 -3.53 -3.33
CA ARG A 196 13.62 -4.13 -2.07
C ARG A 196 12.11 -4.36 -2.11
N TYR A 197 11.33 -3.40 -2.58
CA TYR A 197 9.88 -3.54 -2.69
C TYR A 197 9.51 -4.73 -3.59
N ILE A 198 10.09 -4.83 -4.79
CA ILE A 198 9.80 -5.91 -5.73
C ILE A 198 10.11 -7.27 -5.12
N ALA A 199 11.30 -7.44 -4.56
CA ALA A 199 11.72 -8.69 -3.91
C ALA A 199 10.85 -9.05 -2.70
N ASP A 200 10.33 -8.05 -1.98
CA ASP A 200 9.53 -8.24 -0.77
C ASP A 200 8.05 -8.57 -1.04
N ASN A 201 7.54 -8.34 -2.26
CA ASN A 201 6.11 -8.50 -2.56
C ASN A 201 5.56 -9.91 -2.26
N PRO A 202 6.25 -11.02 -2.57
CA PRO A 202 5.80 -12.35 -2.20
C PRO A 202 5.63 -12.52 -0.68
N ARG A 203 6.62 -12.11 0.12
CA ARG A 203 6.54 -12.12 1.60
C ARG A 203 5.37 -11.27 2.09
N ARG A 204 5.21 -10.05 1.57
CA ARG A 204 4.08 -9.17 1.93
C ARG A 204 2.73 -9.81 1.59
N LEU A 205 2.61 -10.49 0.44
CA LEU A 205 1.38 -11.18 0.07
C LEU A 205 1.09 -12.36 1.01
N ALA A 206 2.12 -13.13 1.38
CA ALA A 206 2.02 -14.21 2.35
C ALA A 206 1.51 -13.71 3.70
N MET A 207 2.13 -12.67 4.25
CA MET A 207 1.73 -12.10 5.53
C MET A 207 0.28 -11.57 5.52
N LYS A 208 -0.15 -10.95 4.42
CA LYS A 208 -1.53 -10.48 4.27
C LYS A 208 -2.56 -11.61 4.23
N ARG A 209 -2.18 -12.78 3.70
CA ARG A 209 -3.05 -13.95 3.66
C ARG A 209 -3.14 -14.63 5.03
N ASP A 210 -2.09 -14.58 5.82
CA ASP A 210 -2.08 -15.13 7.18
C ASP A 210 -2.88 -14.25 8.15
N ASN A 211 -2.87 -12.93 7.97
CA ASN A 211 -3.51 -11.99 8.89
C ASN A 211 -4.43 -10.96 8.18
N PRO A 212 -5.45 -11.40 7.40
CA PRO A 212 -6.28 -10.49 6.61
C PRO A 212 -7.01 -9.43 7.45
N GLN A 213 -7.37 -9.77 8.70
CA GLN A 213 -8.05 -8.89 9.65
C GLN A 213 -7.22 -7.65 10.02
N LEU A 214 -5.89 -7.78 10.12
CA LEU A 214 -5.00 -6.67 10.48
C LEU A 214 -4.87 -5.65 9.34
N PHE A 215 -5.16 -6.06 8.10
CA PHE A 215 -5.06 -5.23 6.90
C PHE A 215 -6.40 -4.71 6.40
N ARG A 216 -7.48 -4.90 7.17
CA ARG A 216 -8.80 -4.36 6.86
C ARG A 216 -8.96 -2.98 7.47
N VAL A 217 -9.25 -1.99 6.63
CA VAL A 217 -9.65 -0.65 7.11
C VAL A 217 -11.05 -0.73 7.70
N VAL A 218 -11.20 -0.24 8.92
CA VAL A 218 -12.48 -0.05 9.63
C VAL A 218 -12.75 1.44 9.71
N ASN A 219 -13.80 1.94 9.08
CA ASN A 219 -14.06 3.40 8.99
C ASN A 219 -14.79 3.98 10.21
N SER A 220 -15.28 3.15 11.12
CA SER A 220 -16.16 3.57 12.22
C SER A 220 -15.86 2.81 13.52
N LEU A 221 -14.59 2.75 13.89
CA LEU A 221 -14.17 2.19 15.18
C LEU A 221 -14.51 3.19 16.29
N LYS A 222 -15.40 2.81 17.20
CA LYS A 222 -15.75 3.64 18.36
C LYS A 222 -14.79 3.35 19.52
N VAL A 223 -14.20 4.40 20.08
CA VAL A 223 -13.35 4.34 21.27
C VAL A 223 -13.76 5.46 22.21
N GLY A 224 -14.38 5.11 23.33
CA GLY A 224 -15.12 6.07 24.15
C GLY A 224 -16.19 6.80 23.32
N GLU A 225 -16.21 8.12 23.39
CA GLU A 225 -17.16 8.97 22.65
C GLU A 225 -16.72 9.29 21.22
N ARG A 226 -15.53 8.83 20.80
CA ARG A 226 -14.93 9.20 19.52
C ARG A 226 -15.02 8.06 18.51
N THR A 227 -15.04 8.43 17.24
CA THR A 227 -15.01 7.50 16.11
C THR A 227 -13.73 7.70 15.31
N PHE A 228 -13.08 6.60 14.95
CA PHE A 228 -11.85 6.58 14.17
C PHE A 228 -12.02 5.70 12.93
N SER A 229 -11.35 6.11 11.86
CA SER A 229 -10.87 5.15 10.87
C SER A 229 -9.66 4.42 11.45
N ALA A 230 -9.60 3.11 11.29
CA ALA A 230 -8.59 2.26 11.92
C ALA A 230 -8.06 1.18 10.97
N ILE A 231 -6.79 0.82 11.14
CA ILE A 231 -6.17 -0.36 10.51
C ILE A 231 -5.10 -0.92 11.46
N GLY A 232 -5.01 -2.25 11.55
CA GLY A 232 -4.10 -2.94 12.47
C GLY A 232 -4.81 -3.63 13.63
N ASN A 233 -4.06 -3.92 14.69
CA ASN A 233 -4.52 -4.68 15.83
C ASN A 233 -5.33 -3.81 16.81
N GLN A 234 -6.65 -3.98 16.83
CA GLN A 234 -7.54 -3.22 17.70
C GLN A 234 -7.40 -3.59 19.19
N TRP A 235 -6.93 -4.80 19.52
CA TRP A 235 -6.73 -5.23 20.92
C TRP A 235 -5.68 -4.39 21.66
N LEU A 236 -4.82 -3.65 20.96
CA LEU A 236 -3.91 -2.70 21.60
C LEU A 236 -4.65 -1.61 22.39
N LEU A 237 -5.92 -1.32 22.07
CA LEU A 237 -6.77 -0.39 22.82
C LEU A 237 -7.24 -0.95 24.17
N GLU A 238 -7.16 -2.25 24.38
CA GLU A 238 -7.56 -2.92 25.62
C GLU A 238 -6.36 -3.22 26.53
N HIS A 239 -5.13 -2.99 26.03
CA HIS A 239 -3.91 -3.30 26.74
C HIS A 239 -3.78 -2.50 28.05
N PRO A 240 -3.48 -3.11 29.22
CA PRO A 240 -3.56 -2.40 30.52
C PRO A 240 -2.59 -1.21 30.62
N ILE A 241 -1.41 -1.33 30.00
CA ILE A 241 -0.38 -0.29 30.00
C ILE A 241 -0.36 0.37 28.62
N ARG A 242 -0.86 1.60 28.53
CA ARG A 242 -0.82 2.45 27.34
C ARG A 242 -0.19 3.80 27.71
N LEU A 243 0.97 4.06 27.12
CA LEU A 243 1.87 5.16 27.46
C LEU A 243 1.73 6.28 26.43
N GLN A 244 1.36 7.47 26.87
CA GLN A 244 1.31 8.61 25.98
C GLN A 244 2.73 9.07 25.61
N VAL A 245 3.06 9.07 24.32
CA VAL A 245 4.27 9.72 23.80
C VAL A 245 3.92 11.17 23.46
N ARG A 246 4.63 12.10 24.10
CA ARG A 246 4.49 13.55 23.88
C ARG A 246 5.86 14.20 23.95
N CYS A 247 6.26 14.89 22.89
CA CYS A 247 7.53 15.62 22.87
C CYS A 247 7.33 17.09 22.51
N HIS A 248 8.12 17.96 23.12
CA HIS A 248 8.18 19.36 22.70
C HIS A 248 8.87 19.47 21.34
N ASN A 249 8.45 20.45 20.53
CA ASN A 249 8.93 20.60 19.15
C ASN A 249 10.13 21.56 19.00
N ASN A 250 10.64 22.11 20.10
CA ASN A 250 11.82 22.98 20.06
C ASN A 250 13.11 22.15 19.93
N LYS A 251 14.23 22.80 19.59
CA LYS A 251 15.53 22.13 19.39
C LYS A 251 16.56 22.54 20.44
N THR A 252 16.13 22.93 21.64
CA THR A 252 17.09 23.30 22.68
C THR A 252 17.86 22.05 23.15
N PRO A 253 19.12 22.19 23.59
CA PRO A 253 19.90 21.07 24.11
C PRO A 253 19.18 20.30 25.23
N GLU A 254 18.44 21.01 26.08
CA GLU A 254 17.66 20.44 27.18
C GLU A 254 16.53 19.56 26.65
N ASN A 255 15.80 20.00 25.62
CA ASN A 255 14.74 19.20 25.02
C ASN A 255 15.30 17.98 24.26
N LEU A 256 16.46 18.11 23.62
CA LEU A 256 17.13 16.97 22.98
C LEU A 256 17.56 15.92 24.03
N ARG A 257 18.08 16.37 25.18
CA ARG A 257 18.36 15.49 26.33
C ARG A 257 17.08 14.84 26.85
N LEU A 258 16.00 15.61 27.01
CA LEU A 258 14.72 15.08 27.43
C LEU A 258 14.21 14.00 26.47
N ILE A 259 14.20 14.24 25.15
CA ILE A 259 13.77 13.25 24.15
C ILE A 259 14.59 11.95 24.25
N ALA A 260 15.90 12.05 24.51
CA ALA A 260 16.73 10.86 24.72
C ALA A 260 16.31 10.08 25.98
N LEU A 261 16.05 10.77 27.09
CA LEU A 261 15.54 10.14 28.32
C LEU A 261 14.15 9.53 28.13
N GLN A 262 13.25 10.24 27.44
CA GLN A 262 11.92 9.75 27.08
C GLN A 262 12.02 8.44 26.28
N LYS A 263 12.92 8.39 25.32
CA LYS A 263 13.15 7.20 24.49
C LYS A 263 13.54 6.00 25.35
N GLU A 264 14.50 6.16 26.25
CA GLU A 264 14.92 5.08 27.17
C GLU A 264 13.77 4.64 28.09
N TYR A 265 13.01 5.60 28.64
CA TYR A 265 11.83 5.31 29.45
C TYR A 265 10.80 4.47 28.70
N PHE A 266 10.37 4.92 27.52
CA PHE A 266 9.38 4.18 26.73
C PHE A 266 9.88 2.82 26.27
N PHE A 267 11.19 2.66 26.08
CA PHE A 267 11.78 1.37 25.74
C PHE A 267 11.73 0.39 26.90
N ALA A 268 12.12 0.83 28.10
CA ALA A 268 12.01 0.01 29.30
C ALA A 268 10.56 -0.43 29.53
N ARG A 269 9.62 0.51 29.57
CA ARG A 269 8.20 0.23 29.77
C ARG A 269 7.59 -0.59 28.63
N GLY A 270 8.02 -0.37 27.40
CA GLY A 270 7.59 -1.16 26.25
C GLY A 270 8.05 -2.62 26.32
N ARG A 271 9.28 -2.87 26.81
CA ARG A 271 9.80 -4.24 27.05
C ARG A 271 9.06 -4.95 28.17
N GLU A 272 8.50 -4.21 29.11
CA GLU A 272 7.58 -4.71 30.15
C GLU A 272 6.15 -4.95 29.64
N GLY A 273 5.92 -4.82 28.32
CA GLY A 273 4.64 -5.04 27.67
C GLY A 273 3.84 -3.76 27.37
N GLY A 274 4.34 -2.58 27.75
CA GLY A 274 3.66 -1.31 27.50
C GLY A 274 3.43 -1.02 26.01
N VAL A 275 2.28 -0.42 25.69
CA VAL A 275 1.94 0.05 24.34
C VAL A 275 2.19 1.54 24.24
N LEU A 276 3.02 1.98 23.30
CA LEU A 276 3.24 3.40 23.07
C LEU A 276 2.07 3.98 22.27
N VAL A 277 1.59 5.17 22.63
CA VAL A 277 0.51 5.89 21.94
C VAL A 277 1.05 7.25 21.50
N SER A 278 1.21 7.44 20.18
CA SER A 278 1.85 8.64 19.64
C SER A 278 1.06 9.25 18.49
N PRO A 279 0.83 10.57 18.48
CA PRO A 279 0.27 11.26 17.32
C PRO A 279 1.33 11.54 16.24
N CYS A 280 2.62 11.25 16.50
CA CYS A 280 3.71 11.36 15.53
C CYS A 280 3.74 12.72 14.81
N ILE A 281 3.50 13.82 15.53
CA ILE A 281 3.43 15.18 14.97
C ILE A 281 4.82 15.80 15.03
N SER A 282 5.43 15.80 16.21
CA SER A 282 6.74 16.42 16.47
C SER A 282 7.89 15.55 15.96
N ALA A 283 9.08 16.15 15.81
CA ALA A 283 10.28 15.40 15.41
C ALA A 283 10.65 14.31 16.43
N GLY A 284 10.57 14.63 17.73
CA GLY A 284 10.83 13.68 18.83
C GLY A 284 9.85 12.51 18.85
N GLU A 285 8.55 12.78 18.69
CA GLU A 285 7.53 11.72 18.63
C GLU A 285 7.78 10.76 17.45
N LYS A 286 8.16 11.30 16.28
CA LYS A 286 8.48 10.50 15.10
C LYS A 286 9.76 9.67 15.30
N GLU A 287 10.74 10.20 16.02
CA GLU A 287 11.96 9.48 16.37
C GLU A 287 11.65 8.32 17.31
N ILE A 288 10.93 8.57 18.41
CA ILE A 288 10.53 7.54 19.38
C ILE A 288 9.68 6.47 18.68
N ALA A 289 8.69 6.85 17.87
CA ALA A 289 7.88 5.89 17.11
C ALA A 289 8.71 5.04 16.15
N ARG A 290 9.68 5.63 15.43
CA ARG A 290 10.59 4.88 14.55
C ARG A 290 11.43 3.88 15.34
N ALA A 291 11.98 4.33 16.46
CA ALA A 291 12.83 3.51 17.30
C ALA A 291 12.03 2.38 17.98
N ALA A 292 10.79 2.63 18.39
CA ALA A 292 9.87 1.61 18.91
C ALA A 292 9.56 0.53 17.86
N LEU A 293 9.37 0.91 16.59
CA LEU A 293 9.20 -0.06 15.49
C LEU A 293 10.45 -0.92 15.28
N GLU A 294 11.64 -0.36 15.48
CA GLU A 294 12.93 -1.05 15.37
C GLU A 294 13.12 -2.07 16.50
N GLU A 295 12.80 -1.68 17.73
CA GLU A 295 12.80 -2.54 18.92
C GLU A 295 11.63 -3.52 18.97
N LYS A 296 10.79 -3.55 17.93
CA LYS A 296 9.59 -4.38 17.85
C LYS A 296 8.61 -4.18 19.02
N LEU A 297 8.50 -2.96 19.52
CA LEU A 297 7.53 -2.61 20.56
C LEU A 297 6.12 -2.42 19.96
N PRO A 298 5.05 -2.63 20.75
CA PRO A 298 3.69 -2.27 20.36
C PRO A 298 3.49 -0.75 20.26
N LEU A 299 2.78 -0.31 19.21
CA LEU A 299 2.59 1.10 18.90
C LEU A 299 1.17 1.37 18.38
N ILE A 300 0.51 2.37 18.97
CA ILE A 300 -0.69 3.02 18.45
C ILE A 300 -0.26 4.37 17.86
N VAL A 301 -0.50 4.57 16.56
CA VAL A 301 -0.23 5.84 15.88
C VAL A 301 -1.52 6.55 15.54
N LEU A 302 -1.64 7.82 15.95
CA LEU A 302 -2.69 8.69 15.44
C LEU A 302 -2.20 9.48 14.23
N LEU A 303 -3.02 9.55 13.18
CA LEU A 303 -2.76 10.25 11.94
C LEU A 303 -3.85 11.29 11.68
N GLU A 304 -3.48 12.42 11.08
CA GLU A 304 -4.47 13.47 10.74
C GLU A 304 -5.41 13.10 9.59
N ASN A 305 -5.03 12.15 8.75
CA ASN A 305 -5.76 11.85 7.53
C ASN A 305 -6.20 10.39 7.56
N GLY A 306 -7.44 10.15 7.15
CA GLY A 306 -8.02 8.81 7.04
C GLY A 306 -7.30 7.91 6.03
N PHE A 307 -7.82 6.71 5.86
CA PHE A 307 -7.23 5.72 4.98
C PHE A 307 -7.99 5.63 3.65
N PRO A 308 -7.31 5.70 2.48
CA PRO A 308 -7.96 5.44 1.20
C PRO A 308 -8.45 4.00 1.09
N PRO A 309 -9.37 3.71 0.16
CA PRO A 309 -9.68 2.34 -0.23
C PRO A 309 -8.40 1.58 -0.59
N LEU A 310 -8.22 0.37 -0.05
CA LEU A 310 -7.04 -0.48 -0.24
C LEU A 310 -5.73 0.04 0.39
N TYR A 311 -5.81 0.98 1.34
CA TYR A 311 -4.65 1.43 2.11
C TYR A 311 -3.89 0.24 2.74
N LYS A 312 -2.57 0.37 2.76
CA LYS A 312 -1.67 -0.55 3.47
C LYS A 312 -0.61 0.27 4.18
N PRO A 313 -0.23 -0.09 5.41
CA PRO A 313 0.86 0.59 6.08
C PRO A 313 2.17 0.47 5.26
N PRO A 314 2.96 1.55 5.15
CA PRO A 314 4.22 1.54 4.42
C PRO A 314 5.40 1.05 5.29
N GLY A 315 6.41 0.47 4.66
CA GLY A 315 7.69 0.15 5.31
C GLY A 315 7.53 -0.65 6.62
N LYS A 316 8.25 -0.23 7.67
CA LYS A 316 8.25 -0.91 8.99
C LYS A 316 6.87 -0.99 9.66
N TYR A 317 5.96 -0.06 9.35
CA TYR A 317 4.58 -0.15 9.82
C TYR A 317 3.85 -1.37 9.24
N PHE A 318 4.20 -1.79 8.02
CA PHE A 318 3.64 -3.02 7.46
C PHE A 318 4.01 -4.23 8.30
N ASP A 319 5.29 -4.36 8.64
CA ASP A 319 5.80 -5.49 9.40
C ASP A 319 5.24 -5.49 10.83
N ALA A 320 5.21 -4.34 11.50
CA ALA A 320 4.58 -4.20 12.82
C ALA A 320 3.07 -4.53 12.79
N CYS A 321 2.37 -4.14 11.71
CA CYS A 321 0.98 -4.52 11.50
C CYS A 321 0.82 -6.04 11.31
N CYS A 322 1.70 -6.69 10.54
CA CYS A 322 1.68 -8.15 10.37
C CYS A 322 1.85 -8.89 11.69
N GLU A 323 2.73 -8.38 12.56
CA GLU A 323 3.07 -8.97 13.86
C GLU A 323 2.03 -8.62 14.94
N GLY A 324 0.94 -7.93 14.60
CA GLY A 324 -0.10 -7.54 15.56
C GLY A 324 0.35 -6.45 16.54
N ARG A 325 1.47 -5.77 16.28
CA ARG A 325 2.06 -4.75 17.15
C ARG A 325 1.70 -3.32 16.78
N LEU A 326 0.92 -3.12 15.73
CA LEU A 326 0.54 -1.79 15.26
C LEU A 326 -0.96 -1.61 15.22
N LEU A 327 -1.42 -0.45 15.69
CA LEU A 327 -2.73 0.11 15.37
C LEU A 327 -2.54 1.53 14.84
N MET A 328 -3.14 1.83 13.68
CA MET A 328 -3.16 3.18 13.13
C MET A 328 -4.59 3.72 13.21
N LEU A 329 -4.76 4.90 13.80
CA LEU A 329 -6.04 5.55 14.00
C LEU A 329 -6.04 6.91 13.30
N ALA A 330 -7.14 7.24 12.64
CA ALA A 330 -7.36 8.55 12.04
C ALA A 330 -8.75 9.05 12.44
N PRO A 331 -8.86 10.17 13.16
CA PRO A 331 -10.14 10.69 13.63
C PRO A 331 -10.89 11.45 12.54
N TRP A 332 -10.22 11.85 11.46
CA TRP A 332 -10.81 12.59 10.35
C TRP A 332 -10.88 11.74 9.08
N ALA A 333 -11.85 12.10 8.22
CA ALA A 333 -12.07 11.42 6.95
C ALA A 333 -10.87 11.57 6.00
N TYR A 334 -10.69 10.58 5.13
CA TYR A 334 -9.63 10.61 4.14
C TYR A 334 -9.82 11.75 3.12
N HIS A 335 -8.77 12.51 2.86
CA HIS A 335 -8.69 13.47 1.75
C HIS A 335 -7.43 13.29 0.91
N HIS A 336 -7.51 13.68 -0.36
CA HIS A 336 -6.41 13.56 -1.33
C HIS A 336 -5.41 14.74 -1.30
N GLU A 337 -5.78 15.85 -0.70
CA GLU A 337 -4.98 17.07 -0.71
C GLU A 337 -3.81 16.97 0.26
N ARG A 338 -2.65 17.53 -0.13
CA ARG A 338 -1.57 17.79 0.82
C ARG A 338 -1.95 19.05 1.58
N ARG A 339 -2.31 18.88 2.86
CA ARG A 339 -2.62 19.96 3.78
C ARG A 339 -1.54 20.01 4.85
N THR A 340 -1.26 21.20 5.35
CA THR A 340 -0.45 21.35 6.56
C THR A 340 -1.39 21.20 7.74
N ILE A 341 -1.04 20.31 8.67
CA ILE A 341 -1.80 20.13 9.90
C ILE A 341 -1.88 21.46 10.68
N LEU A 342 -3.09 21.85 11.06
CA LEU A 342 -3.31 23.07 11.84
C LEU A 342 -2.95 22.85 13.31
N ARG A 343 -2.58 23.91 14.03
CA ARG A 343 -2.25 23.85 15.46
C ARG A 343 -3.39 23.24 16.29
N GLU A 344 -4.63 23.60 15.98
CA GLU A 344 -5.82 23.05 16.64
C GLU A 344 -5.96 21.53 16.41
N GLN A 345 -5.67 21.06 15.19
CA GLN A 345 -5.66 19.63 14.88
C GLN A 345 -4.53 18.90 15.62
N CYS A 346 -3.34 19.51 15.72
CA CYS A 346 -2.26 18.96 16.54
C CYS A 346 -2.67 18.82 18.01
N GLN A 347 -3.29 19.86 18.58
CA GLN A 347 -3.81 19.83 19.95
C GLN A 347 -4.89 18.75 20.11
N ALA A 348 -5.81 18.64 19.15
CA ALA A 348 -6.83 17.61 19.16
C ALA A 348 -6.24 16.19 19.15
N LEU A 349 -5.24 15.93 18.30
CA LEU A 349 -4.51 14.66 18.26
C LEU A 349 -3.77 14.36 19.58
N ASN A 350 -3.15 15.36 20.18
CA ASN A 350 -2.50 15.22 21.49
C ASN A 350 -3.51 14.83 22.58
N SER A 351 -4.66 15.51 22.63
CA SER A 351 -5.73 15.19 23.57
C SER A 351 -6.33 13.80 23.32
N MET A 352 -6.45 13.38 22.06
CA MET A 352 -6.86 12.02 21.71
C MET A 352 -5.82 10.99 22.16
N SER A 353 -4.53 11.25 21.95
CA SER A 353 -3.45 10.39 22.43
C SER A 353 -3.50 10.22 23.95
N ALA A 354 -3.75 11.30 24.70
CA ALA A 354 -3.93 11.24 26.14
C ALA A 354 -5.14 10.37 26.54
N ALA A 355 -6.29 10.56 25.89
CA ALA A 355 -7.52 9.81 26.19
C ALA A 355 -7.42 8.30 25.86
N LEU A 356 -6.53 7.93 24.93
CA LEU A 356 -6.23 6.53 24.61
C LEU A 356 -5.20 5.91 25.54
N SER A 357 -4.55 6.70 26.39
CA SER A 357 -3.48 6.28 27.28
C SER A 357 -3.98 6.17 28.72
N ASN A 358 -3.41 5.23 29.47
CA ASN A 358 -3.68 5.09 30.91
C ASN A 358 -2.55 5.73 31.73
N GLU A 359 -1.37 5.91 31.12
CA GLU A 359 -0.25 6.65 31.67
C GLU A 359 0.03 7.86 30.77
N VAL A 360 -0.42 9.04 31.23
CA VAL A 360 -0.35 10.30 30.49
C VAL A 360 0.99 10.99 30.76
N TRP A 361 1.58 11.59 29.72
CA TRP A 361 2.83 12.32 29.85
C TRP A 361 2.60 13.74 30.39
N THR A 362 3.08 14.02 31.60
CA THR A 362 2.86 15.28 32.31
C THR A 362 4.17 16.06 32.52
N THR A 363 4.06 17.39 32.66
CA THR A 363 5.22 18.24 32.95
C THR A 363 5.84 17.96 34.33
N ALA A 364 5.04 17.51 35.30
CA ALA A 364 5.57 17.07 36.60
C ALA A 364 6.48 15.85 36.43
N PHE A 365 6.05 14.87 35.62
CA PHE A 365 6.85 13.69 35.32
C PHE A 365 8.11 14.03 34.51
N GLU A 366 8.04 15.00 33.59
CA GLU A 366 9.24 15.50 32.90
C GLU A 366 10.29 16.03 33.88
N GLN A 367 9.86 16.82 34.87
CA GLN A 367 10.75 17.39 35.88
C GLN A 367 11.34 16.30 36.79
N GLU A 368 10.54 15.32 37.19
CA GLU A 368 10.98 14.16 37.97
C GLU A 368 12.06 13.36 37.22
N LEU A 369 11.82 13.04 35.95
CA LEU A 369 12.76 12.30 35.12
C LEU A 369 14.09 13.05 34.91
N LEU A 370 14.03 14.37 34.78
CA LEU A 370 15.22 15.22 34.65
C LEU A 370 16.03 15.26 35.95
N ARG A 371 15.38 15.35 37.12
CA ARG A 371 16.05 15.33 38.43
C ARG A 371 16.72 14.00 38.73
N TYR A 372 16.00 12.90 38.50
CA TYR A 372 16.54 11.55 38.70
C TYR A 372 17.81 11.29 37.90
N THR A 373 17.94 11.92 36.74
CA THR A 373 19.08 11.75 35.84
C THR A 373 20.15 12.85 35.97
N SER A 374 19.89 13.94 36.72
CA SER A 374 20.90 14.92 37.14
C SER A 374 21.57 14.57 38.46
N GLY A 375 21.04 13.61 39.22
CA GLY A 375 21.55 13.24 40.55
C GLY A 375 21.20 14.26 41.63
N GLU A 376 20.22 15.11 41.38
CA GLU A 376 19.68 16.08 42.33
C GLU A 376 18.49 15.42 43.04
N GLU A 377 18.72 14.89 44.25
CA GLU A 377 17.67 14.41 45.17
C GLU A 377 16.82 15.55 45.75
#